data_AF-A0A3Q8YL61-F1
#
_entry.id   AF-A0A3Q8YL61-F1
#
_cell.length_a   1.000
_cell.length_b   1.000
_cell.length_c   1.000
_cell.angle_alpha   90.00
_cell.angle_beta   90.00
_cell.angle_gamma   90.00
#
_symmetry.space_group_name_H-M   'P 1'
#
loop_
_entity.id
_entity.type
_entity.pdbx_description
1 polymer ?
#
loop_
_entity_poly.entity_id
_entity_poly.type
_entity_poly.pdbx_seq_one_letter_code
_entity_poly.pdbx_strand_id
1 'polypeptide(L)'
;MNTRAGSLIFATAFANSLLGGAALSDGLGLWDWIAVALLFGIGGLIVFMLWPYHQYAFRFDPEELLDQYVDGDRPATMSAMRRALALRIKADMASNWRIIQRLRVALQIALFFLLLDILAWLFAIAAV
;
A
#
# COMPACT_ATOMS: atom_id res chain seq x y z
N MET A 1 0.26 -5.90 -4.23
CA MET A 1 0.58 -5.12 -3.01
C MET A 1 -0.08 -5.67 -1.75
N ASN A 2 -1.31 -6.19 -1.83
CA ASN A 2 -2.04 -6.74 -0.67
C ASN A 2 -1.25 -7.79 0.14
N THR A 3 -0.54 -8.70 -0.51
CA THR A 3 0.31 -9.68 0.19
C THR A 3 1.43 -9.02 1.00
N ARG A 4 2.09 -7.99 0.45
CA ARG A 4 3.17 -7.26 1.13
C ARG A 4 2.63 -6.40 2.29
N ALA A 5 1.46 -5.81 2.11
CA ALA A 5 0.73 -5.11 3.17
C ALA A 5 0.39 -6.06 4.33
N GLY A 6 -0.14 -7.24 4.00
CA GLY A 6 -0.46 -8.27 4.98
C GLY A 6 0.77 -8.77 5.74
N SER A 7 1.88 -9.01 5.04
CA SER A 7 3.15 -9.37 5.70
C SER A 7 3.66 -8.29 6.64
N LEU A 8 3.54 -7.01 6.27
CA LEU A 8 3.92 -5.90 7.13
C LEU A 8 3.05 -5.86 8.40
N ILE A 9 1.73 -5.94 8.25
CA ILE A 9 0.79 -5.98 9.40
C ILE A 9 1.15 -7.11 10.35
N PHE A 10 1.37 -8.31 9.80
CA PHE A 10 1.74 -9.48 10.59
C PHE A 10 3.08 -9.26 11.32
N ALA A 11 4.10 -8.78 10.62
CA ALA A 11 5.41 -8.53 11.21
C ALA A 11 5.35 -7.49 12.33
N THR A 12 4.62 -6.38 12.13
CA THR A 12 4.40 -5.35 13.16
C THR A 12 3.66 -5.91 14.37
N ALA A 13 2.55 -6.62 14.17
CA ALA A 13 1.79 -7.21 15.26
C ALA A 13 2.61 -8.23 16.06
N PHE A 14 3.38 -9.08 15.36
CA PHE A 14 4.25 -10.08 15.97
C PHE A 14 5.38 -9.45 16.78
N ALA A 15 6.09 -8.47 16.21
CA ALA A 15 7.18 -7.76 16.89
C ALA A 15 6.68 -7.06 18.17
N ASN A 16 5.56 -6.34 18.10
CA ASN A 16 5.01 -5.65 19.26
C ASN A 16 4.47 -6.60 20.33
N SER A 17 3.87 -7.73 19.92
CA SER A 17 3.42 -8.72 20.89
C SER A 17 4.59 -9.34 21.68
N LEU A 18 5.75 -9.51 21.04
CA LEU A 18 6.93 -10.09 21.69
C LEU A 18 7.71 -9.06 22.50
N LEU A 19 8.07 -7.94 21.88
CA LEU A 19 8.98 -6.96 22.46
C LEU A 19 8.24 -5.99 23.38
N GLY A 20 7.02 -5.58 23.00
CA GLY A 20 6.22 -4.68 23.81
C GLY A 20 5.82 -5.30 25.14
N GLY A 21 5.42 -6.58 25.14
CA GLY A 21 5.06 -7.28 26.39
C GLY A 21 6.21 -7.36 27.40
N ALA A 22 7.45 -7.53 26.92
CA ALA A 22 8.64 -7.58 27.76
C ALA A 22 9.13 -6.18 28.21
N ALA A 23 9.04 -5.18 27.35
CA ALA A 23 9.45 -3.82 27.69
C ALA A 23 8.51 -3.15 28.71
N LEU A 24 7.20 -3.35 28.55
CA LEU A 24 6.17 -2.76 29.40
C LEU A 24 6.08 -3.39 30.81
N SER A 25 6.75 -4.52 31.08
CA SER A 25 6.70 -5.17 32.39
C SER A 25 7.49 -4.44 33.47
N ASP A 26 8.55 -3.70 33.10
CA ASP A 26 9.43 -3.00 34.04
C ASP A 26 9.11 -1.50 34.21
N GLY A 27 8.07 -1.00 33.54
CA GLY A 27 7.57 0.38 33.69
C GLY A 27 7.39 1.09 32.35
N LEU A 28 7.11 2.40 32.40
CA LEU A 28 6.99 3.26 31.21
C LEU A 28 8.17 4.23 31.17
N GLY A 29 9.18 3.89 30.37
CA GLY A 29 10.31 4.73 30.03
C GLY A 29 10.05 5.64 28.82
N LEU A 30 11.02 6.51 28.53
CA LEU A 30 10.97 7.41 27.38
C LEU A 30 10.97 6.64 26.04
N TRP A 31 11.65 5.48 25.99
CA TRP A 31 11.70 4.62 24.82
C TRP A 31 10.39 3.89 24.53
N ASP A 32 9.61 3.53 25.56
CA ASP A 32 8.29 2.90 25.38
C ASP A 32 7.31 3.86 24.71
N TRP A 33 7.31 5.13 25.11
CA TRP A 33 6.48 6.15 24.47
C TRP A 33 6.87 6.39 23.01
N ILE A 34 8.17 6.36 22.70
CA ILE A 34 8.66 6.46 21.32
C ILE A 34 8.19 5.25 20.50
N ALA A 35 8.31 4.04 21.03
CA ALA A 35 7.84 2.82 20.35
C ALA A 35 6.33 2.85 20.13
N VAL A 36 5.53 3.24 21.12
CA VAL A 36 4.07 3.38 20.98
C VAL A 36 3.69 4.41 19.92
N ALA A 37 4.41 5.55 19.84
CA ALA A 37 4.18 6.56 18.83
C ALA A 37 4.53 6.05 17.41
N LEU A 38 5.64 5.32 17.28
CA LEU A 38 6.06 4.67 16.03
C LEU A 38 5.02 3.63 15.57
N LEU A 39 4.57 2.76 16.48
CA LEU A 39 3.49 1.81 16.22
C LEU A 39 2.23 2.48 15.69
N PHE A 40 1.80 3.57 16.34
CA PHE A 40 0.63 4.31 15.90
C PHE A 40 0.82 4.89 14.49
N GLY A 41 2.01 5.41 14.19
CA GLY A 41 2.39 5.85 12.85
C GLY A 41 2.32 4.74 11.79
N ILE A 42 2.82 3.54 12.12
CA ILE A 42 2.76 2.35 11.26
C ILE A 42 1.29 1.98 10.99
N GLY A 43 0.45 1.97 12.03
CA GLY A 43 -0.99 1.73 11.90
C GLY A 43 -1.67 2.71 10.95
N GLY A 44 -1.38 4.01 11.08
CA GLY A 44 -1.88 5.05 10.19
C GLY A 44 -1.45 4.84 8.73
N LEU A 45 -0.18 4.50 8.50
CA LEU A 45 0.36 4.18 7.17
C LEU A 45 -0.30 2.94 6.55
N ILE A 46 -0.57 1.91 7.36
CA ILE A 46 -1.26 0.69 6.94
C ILE A 46 -2.69 1.03 6.50
N VAL A 47 -3.44 1.81 7.30
CA VAL A 47 -4.79 2.27 6.95
C VAL A 47 -4.76 3.08 5.67
N PHE A 48 -3.82 4.01 5.52
CA PHE A 48 -3.64 4.80 4.31
C PHE A 48 -3.37 3.93 3.08
N MET A 49 -2.57 2.86 3.23
CA MET A 49 -2.21 1.97 2.14
C MET A 49 -3.33 0.99 1.74
N LEU A 50 -4.17 0.59 2.70
CA LEU A 50 -5.35 -0.25 2.49
C LEU A 50 -6.59 0.55 2.12
N TRP A 51 -6.55 1.88 2.25
CA TRP A 51 -7.68 2.73 1.94
C TRP A 51 -8.14 2.48 0.50
N PRO A 52 -9.42 2.15 0.29
CA PRO A 52 -9.90 1.77 -1.03
C PRO A 52 -9.87 3.00 -1.94
N TYR A 53 -8.84 3.08 -2.78
CA TYR A 53 -8.79 4.04 -3.87
C TYR A 53 -9.87 3.65 -4.88
N HIS A 54 -11.03 4.31 -4.78
CA HIS A 54 -12.19 4.14 -5.68
C HIS A 54 -11.93 4.60 -7.14
N GLN A 55 -10.67 4.93 -7.47
CA GLN A 55 -10.27 5.48 -8.77
C GLN A 55 -9.37 4.54 -9.59
N TYR A 56 -9.37 3.23 -9.31
CA TYR A 56 -8.74 2.30 -10.25
C TYR A 56 -9.60 2.22 -11.52
N ALA A 57 -9.31 3.11 -12.48
CA ALA A 57 -9.73 2.97 -13.86
C ALA A 57 -8.93 1.82 -14.48
N PHE A 58 -9.35 0.60 -14.14
CA PHE A 58 -8.87 -0.65 -14.74
C PHE A 58 -10.05 -1.55 -15.11
N ARG A 59 -11.21 -0.96 -15.35
CA ARG A 59 -12.34 -1.66 -15.97
C ARG A 59 -12.34 -1.29 -17.43
N PHE A 60 -11.68 -2.14 -18.22
CA PHE A 60 -12.16 -2.40 -19.56
C PHE A 60 -13.61 -2.85 -19.41
N ASP A 61 -14.57 -2.06 -19.87
CA ASP A 61 -15.92 -2.58 -20.06
C ASP A 61 -15.93 -3.22 -21.46
N PRO A 62 -15.89 -4.56 -21.56
CA PRO A 62 -15.81 -5.25 -22.85
C PRO A 62 -17.04 -4.94 -23.73
N GLU A 63 -18.16 -4.62 -23.11
CA GLU A 63 -19.39 -4.19 -23.80
C GLU A 63 -19.20 -2.84 -24.50
N GLU A 64 -18.54 -1.86 -23.87
CA GLU A 64 -18.28 -0.54 -24.47
C GLU A 64 -17.29 -0.62 -25.66
N LEU A 65 -16.37 -1.59 -25.62
CA LEU A 65 -15.41 -1.86 -26.71
C LEU A 65 -16.07 -2.54 -27.91
N LEU A 66 -17.01 -3.46 -27.67
CA LEU A 66 -17.75 -4.16 -28.72
C LEU A 66 -18.73 -3.20 -29.41
N ASP A 67 -19.44 -2.37 -28.64
CA ASP A 67 -20.39 -1.40 -29.16
C ASP A 67 -19.72 -0.35 -30.08
N GLN A 68 -18.53 0.15 -29.71
CA GLN A 68 -17.83 1.17 -30.50
C GLN A 68 -17.14 0.66 -31.76
N TYR A 69 -16.63 -0.58 -31.77
CA TYR A 69 -15.73 -1.06 -32.83
C TYR A 69 -16.31 -2.20 -33.65
N VAL A 70 -17.28 -2.96 -33.12
CA VAL A 70 -17.89 -4.12 -33.77
C VAL A 70 -19.35 -3.85 -34.14
N ASP A 71 -20.15 -3.27 -33.24
CA ASP A 71 -21.61 -3.13 -33.42
C ASP A 71 -22.06 -1.76 -33.96
N GLY A 72 -21.15 -0.77 -34.06
CA GLY A 72 -21.45 0.55 -34.61
C GLY A 72 -21.57 0.62 -36.14
N ASP A 73 -22.29 1.63 -36.65
CA ASP A 73 -22.65 1.87 -38.08
C ASP A 73 -21.48 1.90 -39.10
N ARG A 74 -20.23 1.92 -38.63
CA ARG A 74 -19.02 1.82 -39.48
C ARG A 74 -17.99 0.90 -38.81
N PRO A 75 -17.96 -0.41 -39.13
CA PRO A 75 -16.98 -1.33 -38.54
C PRO A 75 -15.57 -0.85 -38.86
N ALA A 76 -14.84 -0.49 -37.80
CA ALA A 76 -13.47 -0.03 -37.95
C ALA A 76 -12.54 -1.22 -38.19
N THR A 77 -11.48 -1.02 -38.97
CA THR A 77 -10.48 -2.07 -39.18
C THR A 77 -9.80 -2.44 -37.86
N MET A 78 -9.48 -3.72 -37.69
CA MET A 78 -8.81 -4.28 -36.51
C MET A 78 -7.52 -3.50 -36.10
N SER A 79 -6.84 -2.87 -37.07
CA SER A 79 -5.68 -2.02 -36.82
C SER A 79 -6.01 -0.70 -36.12
N ALA A 80 -7.16 -0.08 -36.42
CA ALA A 80 -7.63 1.14 -35.77
C ALA A 80 -8.06 0.88 -34.32
N MET A 81 -8.74 -0.25 -34.08
CA MET A 81 -9.10 -0.72 -32.74
C MET A 81 -7.87 -0.99 -31.87
N ARG A 82 -6.87 -1.72 -32.39
CA ARG A 82 -5.60 -1.95 -31.67
C ARG A 82 -4.85 -0.67 -31.33
N ARG A 83 -4.85 0.31 -32.24
CA ARG A 83 -4.21 1.62 -32.01
C ARG A 83 -4.91 2.42 -30.91
N ALA A 84 -6.24 2.46 -30.92
CA ALA A 84 -7.03 3.15 -29.90
C ALA A 84 -6.86 2.49 -28.52
N LEU A 85 -6.87 1.15 -28.48
CA LEU A 85 -6.62 0.38 -27.26
C LEU A 85 -5.24 0.70 -26.67
N ALA A 86 -4.20 0.70 -27.52
CA ALA A 86 -2.83 0.98 -27.08
C ALA A 86 -2.67 2.41 -26.52
N LEU A 87 -3.34 3.40 -27.12
CA LEU A 87 -3.31 4.79 -26.63
C LEU A 87 -4.07 4.97 -25.32
N ARG A 88 -5.22 4.31 -25.15
CA ARG A 88 -6.03 4.35 -23.93
C ARG A 88 -5.33 3.62 -22.77
N ILE A 89 -4.72 2.45 -23.03
CA ILE A 89 -3.84 1.75 -22.08
C ILE A 89 -2.70 2.65 -21.62
N LYS A 90 -2.05 3.39 -22.53
CA LYS A 90 -0.96 4.31 -22.19
C LYS A 90 -1.44 5.46 -21.30
N ALA A 91 -2.62 6.01 -21.57
CA ALA A 91 -3.22 7.08 -20.76
C ALA A 91 -3.60 6.59 -19.35
N ASP A 92 -4.25 5.42 -19.25
CA ASP A 92 -4.65 4.82 -17.98
C ASP A 92 -3.43 4.39 -17.15
N MET A 93 -2.39 3.87 -17.81
CA MET A 93 -1.13 3.54 -17.15
C MET A 93 -0.45 4.79 -16.56
N ALA A 94 -0.49 5.93 -17.25
CA ALA A 94 0.11 7.18 -16.75
C ALA A 94 -0.61 7.73 -15.51
N SER A 95 -1.93 7.59 -15.46
CA SER A 95 -2.77 7.95 -14.30
C SER A 95 -2.50 7.02 -13.11
N ASN A 96 -2.59 5.72 -13.34
CA ASN A 96 -2.45 4.69 -12.30
C ASN A 96 -1.02 4.60 -11.73
N TRP A 97 0.00 4.98 -12.51
CA TRP A 97 1.39 4.95 -12.08
C TRP A 97 1.67 5.82 -10.85
N ARG A 98 1.08 7.02 -10.76
CA ARG A 98 1.27 7.91 -9.60
C ARG A 98 0.72 7.30 -8.32
N ILE A 99 -0.44 6.66 -8.41
CA ILE A 99 -1.09 5.99 -7.27
C ILE A 99 -0.22 4.82 -6.81
N ILE A 100 0.23 3.98 -7.74
CA ILE A 100 1.12 2.84 -7.44
C ILE A 100 2.43 3.31 -6.79
N GLN A 101 3.03 4.40 -7.29
CA GLN A 101 4.25 4.96 -6.71
C GLN A 101 4.01 5.50 -5.29
N ARG A 102 2.90 6.20 -5.04
CA ARG A 102 2.54 6.67 -3.69
C ARG A 102 2.39 5.51 -2.70
N LEU A 103 1.67 4.44 -3.08
CA LEU A 103 1.54 3.26 -2.22
C LEU A 103 2.88 2.57 -1.97
N ARG A 104 3.77 2.53 -2.97
CA ARG A 104 5.11 1.97 -2.83
C ARG A 104 5.96 2.78 -1.84
N VAL A 105 5.93 4.10 -1.92
CA VAL A 105 6.63 4.98 -0.99
C VAL A 105 6.07 4.82 0.42
N ALA A 106 4.73 4.78 0.57
CA ALA A 106 4.10 4.55 1.86
C ALA A 106 4.54 3.20 2.49
N LEU A 107 4.62 2.14 1.70
CA LEU A 107 5.15 0.84 2.15
C LEU A 107 6.59 0.93 2.64
N GLN A 108 7.45 1.66 1.92
CA GLN A 108 8.85 1.85 2.32
C GLN A 108 8.98 2.64 3.61
N ILE A 109 8.20 3.71 3.77
CA ILE A 109 8.16 4.51 5.00
C ILE A 109 7.69 3.64 6.18
N ALA A 110 6.64 2.83 5.98
CA ALA A 110 6.13 1.96 7.03
C ALA A 110 7.14 0.87 7.44
N LEU A 111 7.91 0.32 6.50
CA LEU A 111 9.01 -0.60 6.79
C LEU A 111 10.12 0.08 7.60
N PHE A 112 10.47 1.32 7.25
CA PHE A 112 11.46 2.09 7.98
C PHE A 112 10.99 2.38 9.42
N PHE A 113 9.73 2.77 9.59
CA PHE A 113 9.13 2.95 10.91
C PHE A 113 9.14 1.66 11.72
N LEU A 114 8.85 0.51 11.10
CA LEU A 114 8.92 -0.78 11.77
C LEU A 114 10.34 -1.10 12.27
N LEU A 115 11.37 -0.77 11.50
CA LEU A 115 12.75 -0.95 11.97
C LEU A 115 13.07 -0.07 13.16
N LEU A 116 12.64 1.19 13.14
CA LEU A 116 12.80 2.12 14.26
C LEU A 116 12.02 1.66 15.49
N ASP A 117 10.81 1.12 15.30
CA ASP A 117 9.97 0.59 16.36
C ASP A 117 10.63 -0.61 17.06
N ILE A 118 11.15 -1.57 16.28
CA ILE A 118 11.92 -2.68 16.82
C ILE A 118 13.15 -2.19 17.60
N LEU A 119 13.89 -1.21 17.06
CA LEU A 119 15.05 -0.63 17.75
C LEU A 119 14.64 0.08 19.05
N ALA A 120 13.54 0.82 19.04
CA ALA A 120 13.02 1.50 20.22
C ALA A 120 12.66 0.49 21.32
N TRP A 121 11.99 -0.61 20.96
CA TRP A 121 11.73 -1.69 21.91
C TRP A 121 13.00 -2.36 22.43
N LEU A 122 13.99 -2.61 21.56
CA LEU A 122 15.27 -3.18 22.00
C LEU A 122 16.00 -2.26 22.97
N PHE A 123 15.99 -0.94 22.74
CA PHE A 123 16.55 0.03 23.66
C PHE A 123 15.76 0.15 24.96
N ALA A 124 14.43 0.07 24.91
CA ALA A 124 13.60 0.05 26.10
C ALA A 124 13.98 -1.13 27.01
N ILE A 125 14.07 -2.34 26.44
CA ILE A 125 14.47 -3.55 27.18
C ILE A 125 15.91 -3.45 27.69
N ALA A 126 16.85 -2.94 26.89
CA ALA A 126 18.26 -2.83 27.28
C ALA A 126 18.56 -1.69 28.27
N ALA A 127 17.64 -0.74 28.42
CA ALA A 127 17.75 0.37 29.37
C ALA A 127 17.19 0.04 30.76
N VAL A 128 16.57 -1.14 30.91
CA VAL A 128 16.15 -1.76 32.18
C VAL A 128 17.33 -2.49 32.81
#